data_AF-A0A1X2Z126-F1
#
_entry.id   AF-A0A1X2Z126-F1
#
_cell.length_a   1.000
_cell.length_b   1.000
_cell.length_c   1.000
_cell.angle_alpha   90.00
_cell.angle_beta   90.00
_cell.angle_gamma   90.00
#
_symmetry.space_group_name_H-M   'P 1'
#
loop_
_entity.id
_entity.type
_entity.pdbx_description
1 polymer ?
#
loop_
_entity_poly.entity_id
_entity_poly.type
_entity_poly.pdbx_seq_one_letter_code
_entity_poly.pdbx_strand_id
1 'polypeptide(L)'
;MTWVAYLYDTVSGQLAQEIDIPSFTWSMTVSDSSFSTTKDKGVGDDEVSGLELPWAQIPGDDPAARAAALQPYKRGLVLCWKSVLDDTASMGTPILAGALGVRTSSWHDVSVPYVSMMGLLNDRYLVHEDAFGKDAGHTSKRSFRWENLSWRALACEVIRQCTSVKPGGGLPIDLPYLNETGTHSLPSDGSSEDENAPKQKNKKRVNTADGYVETSVDGDTTTITEQHVTKKTKQVTETKPYTYNTRKGKVTKQHTTVKTLTTAQTTVVKKTVTKNYKDYSERTVTTTTTVYSFDGNGNQTGSTTSTDGPHKTMLPRQTVVEYKDFNVSNHRAADILKNIANADGGPDMQFRPYLSDSQHVRFRFLAGSDGDIYLNQDKRLSLSCSPYGGTLENIKIDRAAPYMRVYATGAGSDLGTMCCQSEDLTLVKRQDPYPLRETTTSDTDAKTYELLAAAADGMLNANRQPLMQLSGEIDVNDCDAMGLPLHPLGSFWPGEMFDIAIDGFPDLPDGVYPMRLMQISGDQTGKVTVKFDPVADPTA
;
A
#
# COMPACT_ATOMS: atom_id res chain seq x y z
N MET A 1 19.50 32.02 3.21
CA MET A 1 18.91 30.71 2.94
C MET A 1 19.76 29.70 3.67
N THR A 2 19.15 28.93 4.55
CA THR A 2 19.86 28.04 5.46
C THR A 2 18.95 26.90 5.85
N TRP A 3 19.55 25.73 6.08
CA TRP A 3 18.90 24.68 6.81
C TRP A 3 18.62 25.12 8.24
N VAL A 4 17.46 24.72 8.76
CA VAL A 4 17.11 24.86 10.17
C VAL A 4 16.61 23.51 10.66
N ALA A 5 17.10 23.08 11.81
CA ALA A 5 16.81 21.76 12.34
C ALA A 5 16.09 21.86 13.69
N TYR A 6 15.06 21.04 13.86
CA TYR A 6 14.31 20.99 15.11
C TYR A 6 14.25 19.55 15.62
N LEU A 7 14.37 19.39 16.94
CA LEU A 7 13.96 18.15 17.57
C LEU A 7 12.43 18.08 17.60
N TYR A 8 11.87 16.88 17.59
CA TYR A 8 10.43 16.67 17.76
C TYR A 8 10.11 15.38 18.49
N ASP A 9 8.89 15.27 19.02
CA ASP A 9 8.34 14.04 19.59
C ASP A 9 7.72 13.16 18.50
N THR A 10 8.22 11.94 18.33
CA THR A 10 7.91 11.09 17.17
C THR A 10 6.47 10.61 17.12
N VAL A 11 5.77 10.56 18.26
CA VAL A 11 4.39 10.08 18.37
C VAL A 11 3.41 11.22 18.11
N SER A 12 3.62 12.37 18.76
CA SER A 12 2.72 13.53 18.63
C SER A 12 3.03 14.41 17.42
N GLY A 13 4.26 14.36 16.90
CA GLY A 13 4.76 15.31 15.91
C GLY A 13 5.14 16.67 16.51
N GLN A 14 5.03 16.86 17.83
CA GLN A 14 5.27 18.14 18.48
C GLN A 14 6.74 18.56 18.36
N LEU A 15 6.97 19.71 17.75
CA LEU A 15 8.27 20.35 17.60
C LEU A 15 8.76 20.82 18.97
N ALA A 16 10.06 20.67 19.18
CA ALA A 16 10.79 21.10 20.34
C ALA A 16 11.82 22.17 19.94
N GLN A 17 12.92 22.23 20.69
CA GLN A 17 13.94 23.25 20.48
C GLN A 17 14.67 23.08 19.13
N GLU A 18 15.01 24.21 18.54
CA GLU A 18 15.94 24.31 17.41
C GLU A 18 17.32 23.79 17.84
N ILE A 19 17.96 23.03 16.96
CA ILE A 19 19.33 22.56 17.17
C ILE A 19 20.19 22.98 15.99
N ASP A 20 21.44 23.33 16.27
CA ASP A 20 22.42 23.64 15.24
C ASP A 20 23.20 22.37 14.89
N ILE A 21 23.24 22.06 13.58
CA ILE A 21 23.91 20.89 13.03
C ILE A 21 25.05 21.40 12.13
N PRO A 22 26.32 21.30 12.57
CA PRO A 22 27.43 21.94 11.88
C PRO A 22 27.63 21.47 10.43
N SER A 23 27.40 20.18 10.19
CA SER A 23 27.52 19.55 8.88
C SER A 23 26.69 18.29 8.84
N PHE A 24 26.12 17.98 7.69
CA PHE A 24 25.42 16.71 7.46
C PHE A 24 25.32 16.48 5.95
N THR A 25 25.14 15.22 5.58
CA THR A 25 24.71 14.84 4.23
C THR A 25 23.32 14.25 4.29
N TRP A 26 22.60 14.34 3.19
CA TRP A 26 21.24 13.82 3.11
C TRP A 26 20.93 13.28 1.73
N SER A 27 20.00 12.33 1.67
CA SER A 27 19.43 11.85 0.42
C SER A 27 17.99 11.38 0.62
N MET A 28 17.21 11.46 -0.47
CA MET A 28 15.85 10.95 -0.55
C MET A 28 15.65 10.30 -1.92
N THR A 29 15.04 9.12 -1.93
CA THR A 29 14.73 8.36 -3.14
C THR A 29 13.23 8.09 -3.24
N VAL A 30 12.71 8.02 -4.45
CA VAL A 30 11.39 7.39 -4.70
C VAL A 30 11.55 5.89 -4.94
N SER A 31 12.67 5.51 -5.55
CA SER A 31 13.05 4.12 -5.75
C SER A 31 14.56 3.92 -5.98
N ASP A 32 15.01 2.67 -6.18
CA ASP A 32 16.36 2.34 -6.62
C ASP A 32 16.67 3.15 -7.89
N SER A 33 17.77 3.90 -7.82
CA SER A 33 18.21 4.81 -8.87
C SER A 33 19.39 4.23 -9.65
N SER A 34 19.74 2.96 -9.46
CA SER A 34 20.84 2.31 -10.19
C SER A 34 20.37 1.70 -11.52
N PHE A 35 21.31 1.27 -12.37
CA PHE A 35 20.98 0.42 -13.54
C PHE A 35 20.57 -1.01 -13.13
N SER A 36 20.43 -1.29 -11.84
CA SER A 36 19.93 -2.56 -11.34
C SER A 36 18.41 -2.58 -11.45
N THR A 37 17.88 -3.51 -12.23
CA THR A 37 16.45 -3.80 -12.29
C THR A 37 16.07 -4.92 -11.33
N THR A 38 16.76 -5.01 -10.19
CA THR A 38 16.33 -5.89 -9.09
C THR A 38 14.90 -5.52 -8.70
N LYS A 39 14.10 -6.52 -8.32
CA LYS A 39 12.68 -6.34 -7.94
C LYS A 39 12.49 -5.35 -6.78
N ASP A 40 13.57 -4.99 -6.09
CA ASP A 40 13.53 -4.00 -5.02
C ASP A 40 13.49 -2.59 -5.57
N LYS A 41 12.33 -1.94 -5.44
CA LYS A 41 12.18 -0.54 -5.71
C LYS A 41 12.87 0.33 -4.67
N GLY A 42 13.45 -0.11 -3.54
CA GLY A 42 14.16 0.82 -2.64
C GLY A 42 13.26 1.96 -2.11
N VAL A 43 12.01 1.62 -1.78
CA VAL A 43 10.93 2.58 -1.51
C VAL A 43 11.12 3.27 -0.16
N GLY A 44 11.16 4.61 -0.19
CA GLY A 44 11.19 5.44 1.02
C GLY A 44 12.52 5.39 1.79
N ASP A 45 13.62 5.15 1.08
CA ASP A 45 14.97 5.22 1.65
C ASP A 45 15.40 6.69 1.75
N ASP A 46 15.02 7.31 2.88
CA ASP A 46 15.53 8.62 3.29
C ASP A 46 16.72 8.42 4.23
N GLU A 47 17.82 9.12 3.96
CA GLU A 47 19.02 9.04 4.78
C GLU A 47 19.49 10.44 5.19
N VAL A 48 19.89 10.58 6.45
CA VAL A 48 20.69 11.71 6.93
C VAL A 48 21.90 11.13 7.65
N SER A 49 23.08 11.57 7.25
CA SER A 49 24.37 11.06 7.72
C SER A 49 25.28 12.20 8.16
N GLY A 50 26.30 11.87 8.96
CA GLY A 50 27.23 12.87 9.51
C GLY A 50 26.68 13.69 10.69
N LEU A 51 25.61 13.23 11.34
CA LEU A 51 25.00 13.89 12.50
C LEU A 51 25.85 13.71 13.77
N GLU A 52 26.91 14.51 13.88
CA GLU A 52 27.77 14.60 15.06
C GLU A 52 27.56 15.97 15.73
N LEU A 53 27.00 15.95 16.94
CA LEU A 53 26.54 17.15 17.64
C LEU A 53 27.36 17.37 18.92
N PRO A 54 27.98 18.55 19.12
CA PRO A 54 28.63 18.85 20.38
C PRO A 54 27.57 19.02 21.49
N TRP A 55 27.92 18.65 22.72
CA TRP A 55 26.98 18.69 23.86
C TRP A 55 26.38 20.08 24.14
N ALA A 56 27.05 21.15 23.71
CA ALA A 56 26.57 22.52 23.85
C ALA A 56 25.33 22.83 22.99
N GLN A 57 25.11 22.07 21.91
CA GLN A 57 23.95 22.23 21.01
C GLN A 57 22.74 21.40 21.45
N ILE A 58 22.93 20.51 22.42
CA ILE A 58 21.87 19.63 22.91
C ILE A 58 21.12 20.34 24.05
N PRO A 59 19.80 20.46 23.97
CA PRO A 59 19.03 21.16 24.99
C PRO A 59 19.06 20.39 26.32
N GLY A 60 19.14 21.14 27.42
CA GLY A 60 19.16 20.61 28.79
C GLY A 60 20.43 20.97 29.57
N ASP A 61 20.23 21.38 30.82
CA ASP A 61 21.31 21.84 31.71
C ASP A 61 22.00 20.69 32.46
N ASP A 62 21.40 19.49 32.44
CA ASP A 62 21.90 18.31 33.14
C ASP A 62 21.92 17.06 32.24
N PRO A 63 22.64 15.99 32.63
CA PRO A 63 22.71 14.75 31.84
C PRO A 63 21.35 14.10 31.59
N ALA A 64 20.38 14.20 32.50
CA ALA A 64 19.08 13.58 32.36
C ALA A 64 18.22 14.32 31.33
N ALA A 65 18.25 15.65 31.33
CA ALA A 65 17.58 16.51 30.36
C ALA A 65 18.14 16.29 28.95
N ARG A 66 19.48 16.29 28.79
CA ARG A 66 20.13 15.99 27.51
C ARG A 66 19.81 14.58 27.01
N ALA A 67 19.84 13.60 27.92
CA ALA A 67 19.47 12.23 27.59
C ALA A 67 18.01 12.14 27.12
N ALA A 68 17.08 12.88 27.75
CA ALA A 68 15.67 12.94 27.41
C ALA A 68 15.41 13.62 26.05
N ALA A 69 16.18 14.65 25.70
CA ALA A 69 16.11 15.34 24.41
C ALA A 69 16.54 14.46 23.23
N LEU A 70 17.45 13.51 23.46
CA LEU A 70 18.00 12.62 22.44
C LEU A 70 17.56 11.16 22.61
N GLN A 71 16.40 10.89 23.22
CA GLN A 71 15.93 9.52 23.42
C GLN A 71 15.68 8.84 22.06
N PRO A 72 16.40 7.74 21.74
CA PRO A 72 16.18 7.01 20.50
C PRO A 72 14.71 6.62 20.33
N TYR A 73 14.21 6.70 19.09
CA TYR A 73 12.83 6.39 18.67
C TYR A 73 11.70 7.24 19.26
N LYS A 74 11.89 7.85 20.43
CA LYS A 74 10.91 8.76 21.05
C LYS A 74 11.10 10.20 20.59
N ARG A 75 12.33 10.58 20.27
CA ARG A 75 12.70 11.88 19.72
C ARG A 75 13.11 11.70 18.28
N GLY A 76 12.86 12.73 17.49
CA GLY A 76 13.22 12.78 16.08
C GLY A 76 13.85 14.11 15.72
N LEU A 77 14.31 14.17 14.47
CA LEU A 77 14.86 15.35 13.85
C LEU A 77 14.03 15.72 12.61
N VAL A 78 13.71 16.99 12.45
CA VAL A 78 13.19 17.55 11.20
C VAL A 78 14.17 18.58 10.65
N LEU A 79 14.50 18.45 9.38
CA LEU A 79 15.31 19.39 8.61
C LEU A 79 14.39 20.21 7.72
N CYS A 80 14.37 21.51 7.97
CA CYS A 80 13.60 22.48 7.21
C CYS A 80 14.53 23.33 6.34
N TRP A 81 14.08 23.62 5.11
CA TRP A 81 14.75 24.57 4.23
C TRP A 81 14.06 25.93 4.31
N LYS A 82 14.80 26.99 4.63
CA LYS A 82 14.31 28.38 4.56
C LYS A 82 14.75 29.06 3.27
N SER A 83 13.76 29.36 2.43
CA SER A 83 13.90 30.13 1.20
C SER A 83 14.03 31.63 1.49
N VAL A 84 14.44 32.42 0.48
CA VAL A 84 14.37 33.89 0.54
C VAL A 84 12.95 34.43 0.65
N LEU A 85 11.95 33.65 0.24
CA LEU A 85 10.55 34.04 0.34
C LEU A 85 9.98 33.81 1.74
N ASP A 86 10.66 33.03 2.58
CA ASP A 86 10.24 32.76 3.94
C ASP A 86 10.52 33.98 4.83
N ASP A 87 9.49 34.40 5.56
CA ASP A 87 9.60 35.41 6.60
C ASP A 87 10.50 34.93 7.76
N THR A 88 11.08 35.86 8.51
CA THR A 88 12.11 35.54 9.51
C THR A 88 11.60 34.58 10.58
N ALA A 89 10.30 34.65 10.91
CA ALA A 89 9.62 33.78 11.86
C ALA A 89 9.18 32.43 11.28
N SER A 90 9.25 32.24 9.96
CA SER A 90 8.97 30.95 9.31
C SER A 90 9.97 29.90 9.76
N MET A 91 9.49 28.69 10.02
CA MET A 91 10.33 27.53 10.30
C MET A 91 10.94 26.94 9.01
N GLY A 92 10.50 27.43 7.84
CA GLY A 92 10.84 26.87 6.54
C GLY A 92 9.99 25.68 6.15
N THR A 93 10.29 25.09 5.00
CA THR A 93 9.60 23.90 4.47
C THR A 93 10.31 22.63 4.97
N PRO A 94 9.61 21.71 5.68
CA PRO A 94 10.20 20.42 6.03
C PRO A 94 10.57 19.62 4.79
N ILE A 95 11.82 19.17 4.73
CA ILE A 95 12.35 18.36 3.63
C ILE A 95 12.53 16.92 4.09
N LEU A 96 13.12 16.73 5.27
CA LEU A 96 13.37 15.41 5.86
C LEU A 96 12.92 15.41 7.31
N ALA A 97 12.30 14.32 7.75
CA ALA A 97 11.97 14.11 9.14
C ALA A 97 11.95 12.63 9.49
N GLY A 98 12.53 12.28 10.64
CA GLY A 98 12.66 10.89 11.06
C GLY A 98 12.96 10.80 12.54
N ALA A 99 13.01 9.58 13.07
CA ALA A 99 13.39 9.36 14.46
C ALA A 99 14.91 9.35 14.63
N LEU A 100 15.35 9.59 15.87
CA LEU A 100 16.74 9.38 16.25
C LEU A 100 16.97 7.88 16.49
N GLY A 101 18.01 7.34 15.86
CA GLY A 101 18.44 5.95 16.03
C GLY A 101 19.30 5.75 17.27
N VAL A 102 20.00 4.62 17.32
CA VAL A 102 20.91 4.28 18.43
C VAL A 102 22.09 5.25 18.45
N ARG A 103 22.10 6.14 19.43
CA ARG A 103 23.15 7.16 19.57
C ARG A 103 24.44 6.59 20.15
N THR A 104 25.56 7.19 19.76
CA THR A 104 26.87 6.96 20.37
C THR A 104 27.36 8.24 21.03
N SER A 105 27.67 8.19 22.32
CA SER A 105 28.10 9.36 23.10
C SER A 105 29.60 9.31 23.39
N SER A 106 30.29 10.41 23.14
CA SER A 106 31.68 10.64 23.55
C SER A 106 31.73 11.75 24.62
N TRP A 107 32.95 12.06 25.09
CA TRP A 107 33.17 13.18 26.01
C TRP A 107 32.88 14.55 25.38
N HIS A 108 33.03 14.69 24.07
CA HIS A 108 32.95 15.97 23.37
C HIS A 108 31.62 16.15 22.62
N ASP A 109 31.05 15.05 22.15
CA ASP A 109 29.96 15.04 21.18
C ASP A 109 29.05 13.81 21.34
N VAL A 110 28.00 13.79 20.54
CA VAL A 110 27.09 12.68 20.37
C VAL A 110 26.80 12.49 18.88
N SER A 111 27.00 11.25 18.41
CA SER A 111 26.56 10.82 17.10
C SER A 111 25.13 10.30 17.19
N VAL A 112 24.26 10.81 16.33
CA VAL A 112 22.82 10.51 16.36
C VAL A 112 22.36 10.03 14.98
N PRO A 113 22.26 8.71 14.75
CA PRO A 113 21.79 8.19 13.47
C PRO A 113 20.35 8.62 13.17
N TYR A 114 20.01 8.75 11.90
CA TYR A 114 18.65 9.02 11.43
C TYR A 114 17.91 7.71 11.12
N VAL A 115 16.64 7.64 11.49
CA VAL A 115 15.73 6.54 11.16
C VAL A 115 14.56 7.11 10.39
N SER A 116 14.45 6.76 9.11
CA SER A 116 13.34 7.19 8.24
C SER A 116 11.98 6.68 8.73
N MET A 117 10.90 7.16 8.12
CA MET A 117 9.57 6.61 8.41
C MET A 117 9.47 5.12 8.06
N MET A 118 10.17 4.66 7.01
CA MET A 118 10.30 3.23 6.71
C MET A 118 11.10 2.47 7.75
N GLY A 119 12.20 3.04 8.25
CA GLY A 119 12.93 2.48 9.38
C GLY A 119 12.05 2.32 10.63
N LEU A 120 11.23 3.32 10.97
CA LEU A 120 10.28 3.25 12.09
C LEU A 120 9.24 2.14 11.91
N LEU A 121 8.74 1.97 10.69
CA LEU A 121 7.73 0.96 10.36
C LEU A 121 8.33 -0.45 10.25
N ASN A 122 9.65 -0.60 10.08
CA ASN A 122 10.33 -1.90 10.11
C ASN A 122 10.20 -2.58 11.49
N ASP A 123 10.14 -1.81 12.57
CA ASP A 123 9.97 -2.32 13.94
C ASP A 123 8.49 -2.43 14.36
N ARG A 124 7.55 -2.27 13.41
CA ARG A 124 6.11 -2.43 13.64
C ARG A 124 5.58 -3.64 12.90
N TYR A 125 4.99 -4.58 13.63
CA TYR A 125 4.48 -5.83 13.06
C TYR A 125 2.95 -5.84 12.91
N LEU A 126 2.43 -6.36 11.80
CA LEU A 126 1.00 -6.57 11.63
C LEU A 126 0.57 -7.85 12.35
N VAL A 127 -0.01 -7.70 13.55
CA VAL A 127 -0.47 -8.80 14.41
C VAL A 127 -1.51 -8.30 15.41
N HIS A 128 -2.44 -9.16 15.82
CA HIS A 128 -3.39 -8.84 16.87
C HIS A 128 -2.73 -8.89 18.27
N GLU A 129 -2.45 -7.72 18.83
CA GLU A 129 -1.77 -7.52 20.14
C GLU A 129 -2.33 -8.41 21.27
N ASP A 130 -3.65 -8.50 21.37
CA ASP A 130 -4.31 -9.24 22.45
C ASP A 130 -4.66 -10.69 22.13
N ALA A 131 -4.16 -11.24 21.02
CA ALA A 131 -4.52 -12.60 20.58
C ALA A 131 -3.34 -13.51 20.26
N PHE A 132 -2.16 -12.96 19.96
CA PHE A 132 -1.00 -13.77 19.57
C PHE A 132 -0.59 -14.76 20.67
N GLY A 133 -0.48 -16.05 20.32
CA GLY A 133 -0.11 -17.14 21.22
C GLY A 133 -1.16 -17.50 22.28
N LYS A 134 -2.38 -16.93 22.21
CA LYS A 134 -3.45 -17.16 23.19
C LYS A 134 -4.43 -18.28 22.81
N ASP A 135 -4.34 -18.84 21.61
CA ASP A 135 -5.15 -20.00 21.24
C ASP A 135 -4.62 -21.30 21.89
N ALA A 136 -5.44 -22.35 21.88
CA ALA A 136 -5.06 -23.66 22.41
C ALA A 136 -3.71 -24.15 21.84
N GLY A 137 -2.84 -24.64 22.73
CA GLY A 137 -1.48 -25.06 22.36
C GLY A 137 -0.50 -23.91 22.13
N HIS A 138 -0.79 -22.70 22.62
CA HIS A 138 0.02 -21.50 22.40
C HIS A 138 0.15 -21.13 20.91
N THR A 139 -0.93 -21.33 20.16
CA THR A 139 -1.00 -21.05 18.71
C THR A 139 -1.66 -19.68 18.44
N SER A 140 -1.59 -19.22 17.19
CA SER A 140 -2.21 -17.96 16.72
C SER A 140 -3.03 -18.22 15.45
N LYS A 141 -4.36 -18.24 15.55
CA LYS A 141 -5.26 -18.62 14.44
C LYS A 141 -5.95 -17.44 13.75
N ARG A 142 -5.80 -16.22 14.28
CA ARG A 142 -6.42 -15.03 13.71
C ARG A 142 -5.67 -14.56 12.46
N SER A 143 -6.36 -13.75 11.67
CA SER A 143 -5.82 -13.11 10.48
C SER A 143 -6.45 -11.74 10.26
N PHE A 144 -5.68 -10.82 9.69
CA PHE A 144 -6.23 -9.64 9.04
C PHE A 144 -6.67 -10.03 7.65
N ARG A 145 -7.91 -9.73 7.28
CA ARG A 145 -8.45 -10.03 5.96
C ARG A 145 -9.13 -8.80 5.40
N TRP A 146 -8.60 -8.29 4.29
CA TRP A 146 -9.14 -7.15 3.57
C TRP A 146 -9.59 -7.54 2.18
N GLU A 147 -10.68 -6.94 1.72
CA GLU A 147 -11.27 -7.21 0.43
C GLU A 147 -11.41 -5.94 -0.40
N ASN A 148 -11.08 -6.04 -1.70
CA ASN A 148 -11.32 -5.00 -2.71
C ASN A 148 -10.66 -3.67 -2.42
N LEU A 149 -9.55 -3.65 -1.67
CA LEU A 149 -8.75 -2.44 -1.46
C LEU A 149 -7.79 -2.24 -2.65
N SER A 150 -7.56 -0.98 -3.02
CA SER A 150 -6.43 -0.62 -3.88
C SER A 150 -5.10 -0.82 -3.16
N TRP A 151 -3.99 -0.89 -3.88
CA TRP A 151 -2.68 -1.13 -3.24
C TRP A 151 -2.31 -0.03 -2.24
N ARG A 152 -2.59 1.23 -2.59
CA ARG A 152 -2.38 2.36 -1.68
C ARG A 152 -3.33 2.37 -0.48
N ALA A 153 -4.55 1.86 -0.64
CA ALA A 153 -5.49 1.69 0.46
C ALA A 153 -5.06 0.58 1.42
N LEU A 154 -4.58 -0.54 0.86
CA LEU A 154 -4.03 -1.64 1.62
C LEU A 154 -2.80 -1.19 2.43
N ALA A 155 -1.87 -0.45 1.80
CA ALA A 155 -0.73 0.15 2.50
C ALA A 155 -1.18 1.07 3.66
N CYS A 156 -2.19 1.91 3.42
CA CYS A 156 -2.77 2.76 4.48
C CYS A 156 -3.32 1.94 5.64
N GLU A 157 -4.04 0.86 5.36
CA GLU A 157 -4.64 0.01 6.38
C GLU A 157 -3.58 -0.76 7.17
N VAL A 158 -2.52 -1.24 6.52
CA VAL A 158 -1.34 -1.82 7.19
C VAL A 158 -0.68 -0.79 8.11
N ILE A 159 -0.39 0.43 7.63
CA ILE A 159 0.19 1.49 8.46
C ILE A 159 -0.73 1.77 9.66
N ARG A 160 -2.04 1.89 9.44
CA ARG A 160 -3.02 2.18 10.50
C ARG A 160 -3.01 1.13 11.61
N GLN A 161 -3.02 -0.15 11.23
CA GLN A 161 -3.01 -1.28 12.17
C GLN A 161 -1.68 -1.42 12.91
N CYS A 162 -0.57 -1.10 12.24
CA CYS A 162 0.78 -1.15 12.81
C CYS A 162 1.13 0.08 13.67
N THR A 163 0.32 1.15 13.61
CA THR A 163 0.52 2.39 14.36
C THR A 163 -0.65 2.68 15.29
N SER A 164 -1.70 3.34 14.79
CA SER A 164 -2.79 3.93 15.57
C SER A 164 -3.62 2.92 16.37
N VAL A 165 -3.61 1.64 15.98
CA VAL A 165 -4.34 0.57 16.70
C VAL A 165 -3.49 -0.07 17.80
N LYS A 166 -2.17 0.12 17.78
CA LYS A 166 -1.26 -0.50 18.76
C LYS A 166 -1.10 0.31 20.04
N PRO A 167 -0.75 -0.36 21.16
CA PRO A 167 -0.28 0.31 22.37
C PRO A 167 0.92 1.24 22.08
N GLY A 168 1.03 2.35 22.82
CA GLY A 168 2.12 3.32 22.66
C GLY A 168 1.83 4.47 21.69
N GLY A 169 0.60 4.54 21.14
CA GLY A 169 0.14 5.67 20.31
C GLY A 169 0.44 5.49 18.82
N GLY A 170 -0.21 6.33 18.00
CA GLY A 170 0.01 6.41 16.56
C GLY A 170 1.29 7.17 16.21
N LEU A 171 1.69 7.08 14.95
CA LEU A 171 2.66 8.03 14.37
C LEU A 171 1.88 9.17 13.69
N PRO A 172 2.46 10.38 13.53
CA PRO A 172 1.77 11.54 12.95
C PRO A 172 1.69 11.42 11.42
N ILE A 173 1.12 10.32 10.92
CA ILE A 173 1.00 9.98 9.50
C ILE A 173 -0.46 10.16 9.06
N ASP A 174 -0.66 10.89 7.98
CA ASP A 174 -1.95 10.98 7.29
C ASP A 174 -2.09 9.85 6.29
N LEU A 175 -3.26 9.21 6.31
CA LEU A 175 -3.58 8.04 5.50
C LEU A 175 -4.77 8.36 4.59
N PRO A 176 -4.56 9.12 3.50
CA PRO A 176 -5.65 9.68 2.69
C PRO A 176 -6.42 8.63 1.88
N TYR A 177 -5.83 7.44 1.66
CA TYR A 177 -6.38 6.40 0.79
C TYR A 177 -7.15 5.29 1.53
N LEU A 178 -7.43 5.47 2.83
CA LEU A 178 -8.17 4.47 3.59
C LEU A 178 -9.54 4.16 2.95
N ASN A 179 -9.86 2.86 2.85
CA ASN A 179 -11.09 2.33 2.26
C ASN A 179 -11.27 2.58 0.75
N GLU A 180 -10.25 3.08 0.05
CA GLU A 180 -10.32 3.18 -1.40
C GLU A 180 -10.37 1.79 -2.03
N THR A 181 -11.28 1.61 -2.98
CA THR A 181 -11.50 0.33 -3.63
C THR A 181 -10.53 0.11 -4.80
N GLY A 182 -10.09 -1.13 -5.00
CA GLY A 182 -9.18 -1.49 -6.08
C GLY A 182 -9.42 -2.88 -6.65
N THR A 183 -8.64 -3.23 -7.67
CA THR A 183 -8.81 -4.46 -8.47
C THR A 183 -7.62 -5.42 -8.45
N HIS A 184 -6.53 -5.09 -7.72
CA HIS A 184 -5.36 -5.97 -7.60
C HIS A 184 -5.36 -6.85 -6.33
N SER A 185 -5.07 -8.14 -6.49
CA SER A 185 -4.72 -9.04 -5.39
C SER A 185 -3.21 -9.03 -5.20
N LEU A 186 -2.72 -8.93 -3.96
CA LEU A 186 -1.32 -9.24 -3.71
C LEU A 186 -1.00 -10.71 -4.04
N PRO A 187 0.26 -11.03 -4.39
CA PRO A 187 0.74 -12.41 -4.34
C PRO A 187 0.45 -12.99 -2.96
N SER A 188 0.00 -14.25 -2.88
CA SER A 188 -0.13 -14.90 -1.58
C SER A 188 1.23 -14.91 -0.92
N ASP A 189 1.32 -14.36 0.31
CA ASP A 189 2.52 -14.40 1.13
C ASP A 189 3.16 -15.77 0.98
N GLY A 190 4.45 -15.81 0.67
CA GLY A 190 5.28 -17.01 0.45
C GLY A 190 5.25 -18.07 1.56
N SER A 191 4.28 -18.02 2.49
CA SER A 191 3.66 -19.25 2.97
C SER A 191 3.42 -20.17 1.76
N SER A 192 3.98 -21.38 1.84
CA SER A 192 3.32 -22.50 1.17
C SER A 192 1.84 -22.32 1.47
N GLU A 193 1.01 -22.30 0.44
CA GLU A 193 -0.33 -22.82 0.65
C GLU A 193 -0.04 -24.18 1.27
N ASP A 194 -0.22 -24.30 2.58
CA ASP A 194 -0.31 -25.61 3.17
C ASP A 194 -1.52 -26.17 2.42
N GLU A 195 -1.27 -27.00 1.40
CA GLU A 195 -2.33 -27.64 0.62
C GLU A 195 -3.24 -28.46 1.56
N ASN A 196 -2.79 -28.69 2.81
CA ASN A 196 -3.50 -29.31 3.90
C ASN A 196 -4.07 -28.33 4.95
N ALA A 197 -3.88 -27.01 4.82
CA ALA A 197 -4.59 -26.06 5.66
C ALA A 197 -6.09 -26.19 5.38
N PRO A 198 -6.92 -26.45 6.41
CA PRO A 198 -8.34 -26.63 6.20
C PRO A 198 -8.91 -25.38 5.56
N LYS A 199 -9.43 -25.51 4.33
CA LYS A 199 -10.15 -24.44 3.64
C LYS A 199 -11.16 -23.83 4.61
N GLN A 200 -11.10 -22.51 4.77
CA GLN A 200 -11.86 -21.82 5.79
C GLN A 200 -13.35 -21.98 5.47
N LYS A 201 -14.00 -22.90 6.18
CA LYS A 201 -15.43 -23.18 6.02
C LYS A 201 -16.17 -22.49 7.14
N ASN A 202 -16.77 -21.35 6.83
CA ASN A 202 -17.56 -20.59 7.78
C ASN A 202 -19.00 -20.47 7.28
N LYS A 203 -19.95 -20.52 8.20
CA LYS A 203 -21.38 -20.41 7.91
C LYS A 203 -22.04 -19.54 8.98
N LYS A 204 -22.65 -18.44 8.55
CA LYS A 204 -23.37 -17.50 9.41
C LYS A 204 -24.81 -17.36 8.90
N ARG A 205 -25.79 -17.48 9.80
CA ARG A 205 -27.21 -17.28 9.50
C ARG A 205 -27.79 -16.22 10.42
N VAL A 206 -28.55 -15.29 9.82
CA VAL A 206 -29.29 -14.25 10.51
C VAL A 206 -30.77 -14.41 10.14
N ASN A 207 -31.65 -14.53 11.12
CA ASN A 207 -33.09 -14.61 10.87
C ASN A 207 -33.67 -13.20 10.69
N THR A 208 -34.59 -13.04 9.74
CA THR A 208 -35.35 -11.81 9.50
C THR A 208 -36.81 -12.01 9.92
N ALA A 209 -37.59 -10.93 9.95
CA ALA A 209 -39.02 -10.99 10.32
C ALA A 209 -39.83 -11.91 9.39
N ASP A 210 -39.39 -12.08 8.15
CA ASP A 210 -40.04 -12.82 7.08
C ASP A 210 -39.20 -14.00 6.56
N GLY A 211 -38.08 -14.36 7.20
CA GLY A 211 -37.26 -15.48 6.76
C GLY A 211 -35.83 -15.44 7.32
N TYR A 212 -34.82 -15.53 6.44
CA TYR A 212 -33.42 -15.49 6.87
C TYR A 212 -32.46 -15.12 5.74
N VAL A 213 -31.25 -14.68 6.12
CA VAL A 213 -30.08 -14.57 5.25
C VAL A 213 -28.98 -15.48 5.81
N GLU A 214 -28.46 -16.34 4.97
CA GLU A 214 -27.40 -17.29 5.30
C GLU A 214 -26.21 -17.09 4.36
N THR A 215 -25.05 -16.78 4.92
CA THR A 215 -23.79 -16.64 4.18
C THR A 215 -22.88 -17.81 4.55
N SER A 216 -22.38 -18.52 3.56
CA SER A 216 -21.35 -19.54 3.72
C SER A 216 -20.15 -19.24 2.82
N VAL A 217 -18.95 -19.34 3.39
CA VAL A 217 -17.67 -19.22 2.68
C VAL A 217 -17.00 -20.58 2.70
N ASP A 218 -16.55 -21.05 1.54
CA ASP A 218 -15.82 -22.30 1.35
C ASP A 218 -14.70 -22.07 0.31
N GLY A 219 -13.50 -21.77 0.80
CA GLY A 219 -12.37 -21.33 -0.04
C GLY A 219 -12.73 -20.08 -0.86
N ASP A 220 -12.51 -20.15 -2.17
CA ASP A 220 -12.80 -19.05 -3.12
C ASP A 220 -14.28 -18.88 -3.48
N THR A 221 -15.17 -19.61 -2.81
CA THR A 221 -16.61 -19.58 -3.09
C THR A 221 -17.39 -19.00 -1.91
N THR A 222 -18.10 -17.90 -2.15
CA THR A 222 -19.08 -17.35 -1.21
C THR A 222 -20.49 -17.64 -1.71
N THR A 223 -21.33 -18.24 -0.86
CA THR A 223 -22.75 -18.47 -1.14
C THR A 223 -23.60 -17.69 -0.15
N ILE A 224 -24.49 -16.85 -0.67
CA ILE A 224 -25.51 -16.14 0.11
C ILE A 224 -26.87 -16.72 -0.28
N THR A 225 -27.63 -17.20 0.71
CA THR A 225 -29.00 -17.69 0.55
C THR A 225 -29.93 -16.80 1.35
N GLU A 226 -30.76 -16.04 0.66
CA GLU A 226 -31.82 -15.20 1.22
C GLU A 226 -33.15 -15.94 1.04
N GLN A 227 -33.88 -16.16 2.12
CA GLN A 227 -35.25 -16.68 2.08
C GLN A 227 -36.20 -15.63 2.63
N HIS A 228 -37.26 -15.35 1.86
CA HIS A 228 -38.40 -14.53 2.26
C HIS A 228 -39.70 -15.32 2.15
N VAL A 229 -40.56 -15.21 3.15
CA VAL A 229 -41.84 -15.92 3.26
C VAL A 229 -42.95 -14.90 3.46
N THR A 230 -43.78 -14.75 2.44
CA THR A 230 -45.00 -13.93 2.52
C THR A 230 -46.19 -14.83 2.79
N LYS A 231 -47.00 -14.49 3.80
CA LYS A 231 -48.24 -15.20 4.12
C LYS A 231 -49.43 -14.26 4.03
N LYS A 232 -50.49 -14.68 3.33
CA LYS A 232 -51.83 -14.11 3.50
C LYS A 232 -52.60 -14.97 4.47
N THR A 233 -53.18 -14.33 5.47
CA THR A 233 -53.97 -15.00 6.50
C THR A 233 -55.38 -14.45 6.53
N LYS A 234 -56.32 -15.30 6.94
CA LYS A 234 -57.73 -14.94 7.18
C LYS A 234 -58.08 -15.36 8.59
N GLN A 235 -58.68 -14.44 9.34
CA GLN A 235 -59.27 -14.79 10.63
C GLN A 235 -60.65 -15.41 10.41
N VAL A 236 -60.86 -16.59 10.96
CA VAL A 236 -62.13 -17.30 10.95
C VAL A 236 -62.60 -17.43 12.38
N THR A 237 -63.83 -17.00 12.62
CA THR A 237 -64.45 -17.02 13.93
C THR A 237 -65.26 -18.31 14.06
N GLU A 238 -64.80 -19.21 14.92
CA GLU A 238 -65.49 -20.47 15.20
C GLU A 238 -66.25 -20.33 16.53
N THR A 239 -67.57 -20.42 16.47
CA THR A 239 -68.42 -20.38 17.67
C THR A 239 -68.89 -21.79 17.98
N LYS A 240 -68.40 -22.36 19.08
CA LYS A 240 -68.86 -23.67 19.57
C LYS A 240 -69.71 -23.51 20.81
N PRO A 241 -70.88 -24.15 20.87
CA PRO A 241 -71.62 -24.24 22.11
C PRO A 241 -70.86 -25.16 23.06
N TYR A 242 -70.50 -24.66 24.24
CA TYR A 242 -70.02 -25.51 25.33
C TYR A 242 -71.09 -25.54 26.42
N THR A 243 -71.27 -26.73 26.96
CA THR A 243 -72.34 -26.98 27.92
C THR A 243 -71.74 -27.48 29.20
N TYR A 244 -72.10 -26.83 30.31
CA TYR A 244 -71.66 -27.20 31.64
C TYR A 244 -72.85 -27.28 32.59
N ASN A 245 -72.74 -28.16 33.58
CA ASN A 245 -73.81 -28.39 34.54
C ASN A 245 -73.71 -27.38 35.69
N THR A 246 -74.83 -26.78 36.06
CA THR A 246 -74.96 -25.91 37.24
C THR A 246 -76.00 -26.47 38.20
N ARG A 247 -76.03 -25.99 39.45
CA ARG A 247 -77.03 -26.41 40.46
C ARG A 247 -78.48 -26.15 40.06
N LYS A 248 -78.75 -25.32 39.04
CA LYS A 248 -80.11 -24.99 38.53
C LYS A 248 -80.44 -25.66 37.18
N GLY A 249 -79.56 -26.52 36.67
CA GLY A 249 -79.75 -27.22 35.39
C GLY A 249 -78.56 -27.06 34.42
N LYS A 250 -78.72 -27.62 33.21
CA LYS A 250 -77.73 -27.62 32.14
C LYS A 250 -77.75 -26.26 31.43
N VAL A 251 -76.63 -25.53 31.43
CA VAL A 251 -76.52 -24.21 30.78
C VAL A 251 -75.58 -24.32 29.58
N THR A 252 -76.06 -23.95 28.40
CA THR A 252 -75.27 -23.88 27.17
C THR A 252 -74.87 -22.43 26.92
N LYS A 253 -73.56 -22.17 26.80
CA LYS A 253 -73.01 -20.87 26.39
C LYS A 253 -72.26 -21.00 25.08
N GLN A 254 -72.26 -19.94 24.30
CA GLN A 254 -71.46 -19.85 23.10
C GLN A 254 -70.03 -19.45 23.47
N HIS A 255 -69.04 -20.22 23.02
CA HIS A 255 -67.64 -19.85 23.11
C HIS A 255 -67.11 -19.57 21.71
N THR A 256 -66.76 -18.31 21.48
CA THR A 256 -66.24 -17.83 20.21
C THR A 256 -64.73 -17.79 20.27
N THR A 257 -64.08 -18.48 19.34
CA THR A 257 -62.62 -18.50 19.20
C THR A 257 -62.25 -18.01 17.81
N VAL A 258 -61.31 -17.07 17.74
CA VAL A 258 -60.76 -16.58 16.47
C VAL A 258 -59.56 -17.44 16.11
N LYS A 259 -59.60 -18.08 14.95
CA LYS A 259 -58.50 -18.85 14.37
C LYS A 259 -57.93 -18.11 13.18
N THR A 260 -56.61 -17.97 13.12
CA THR A 260 -55.92 -17.42 11.95
C THR A 260 -55.56 -18.56 11.01
N LEU A 261 -56.17 -18.58 9.83
CA LEU A 261 -55.89 -19.54 8.78
C LEU A 261 -54.94 -18.92 7.76
N THR A 262 -53.96 -19.68 7.28
CA THR A 262 -53.14 -19.26 6.13
C THR A 262 -53.90 -19.60 4.85
N THR A 263 -54.12 -18.61 3.99
CA THR A 263 -54.88 -18.79 2.74
C THR A 263 -53.99 -18.76 1.51
N ALA A 264 -52.80 -18.18 1.62
CA ALA A 264 -51.76 -18.27 0.61
C ALA A 264 -50.40 -18.08 1.28
N GLN A 265 -49.39 -18.77 0.77
CA GLN A 265 -48.01 -18.56 1.18
C GLN A 265 -47.12 -18.59 -0.06
N THR A 266 -46.21 -17.62 -0.15
CA THR A 266 -45.17 -17.57 -1.16
C THR A 266 -43.83 -17.55 -0.46
N THR A 267 -42.98 -18.51 -0.77
CA THR A 267 -41.59 -18.54 -0.32
C THR A 267 -40.69 -18.22 -1.50
N VAL A 268 -39.87 -17.18 -1.39
CA VAL A 268 -38.84 -16.83 -2.37
C VAL A 268 -37.48 -17.14 -1.75
N VAL A 269 -36.68 -17.96 -2.42
CA VAL A 269 -35.30 -18.27 -2.04
C VAL A 269 -34.39 -17.75 -3.13
N LYS A 270 -33.58 -16.74 -2.83
CA LYS A 270 -32.54 -16.22 -3.72
C LYS A 270 -31.19 -16.76 -3.27
N LYS A 271 -30.55 -17.53 -4.13
CA LYS A 271 -29.20 -18.06 -3.93
C LYS A 271 -28.23 -17.31 -4.83
N THR A 272 -27.28 -16.60 -4.23
CA THR A 272 -26.18 -15.93 -4.91
C THR A 272 -24.90 -16.70 -4.62
N VAL A 273 -24.23 -17.22 -5.65
CA VAL A 273 -22.93 -17.88 -5.55
C VAL A 273 -21.91 -17.01 -6.25
N THR A 274 -20.90 -16.53 -5.53
CA THR A 274 -19.74 -15.84 -6.09
C THR A 274 -18.55 -16.79 -6.01
N LYS A 275 -17.94 -17.10 -7.15
CA LYS A 275 -16.72 -17.89 -7.23
C LYS A 275 -15.58 -17.04 -7.79
N ASN A 276 -14.48 -16.94 -7.05
CA ASN A 276 -13.31 -16.20 -7.50
C ASN A 276 -12.43 -17.10 -8.39
N TYR A 277 -12.00 -16.55 -9.52
CA TYR A 277 -11.03 -17.12 -10.46
C TYR A 277 -9.78 -16.23 -10.48
N LYS A 278 -8.74 -16.66 -11.22
CA LYS A 278 -7.46 -15.93 -11.31
C LYS A 278 -7.64 -14.47 -11.78
N ASP A 279 -8.53 -14.22 -12.74
CA ASP A 279 -8.62 -12.89 -13.38
C ASP A 279 -10.00 -12.23 -13.24
N TYR A 280 -10.99 -12.94 -12.70
CA TYR A 280 -12.37 -12.45 -12.57
C TYR A 280 -13.10 -13.17 -11.43
N SER A 281 -14.26 -12.66 -11.04
CA SER A 281 -15.20 -13.40 -10.21
C SER A 281 -16.47 -13.70 -10.99
N GLU A 282 -17.01 -14.90 -10.79
CA GLU A 282 -18.24 -15.34 -11.40
C GLU A 282 -19.35 -15.28 -10.36
N ARG A 283 -20.31 -14.39 -10.55
CA ARG A 283 -21.50 -14.33 -9.72
C ARG A 283 -22.67 -15.00 -10.44
N THR A 284 -23.20 -16.04 -9.82
CA THR A 284 -24.38 -16.76 -10.29
C THR A 284 -25.54 -16.50 -9.34
N VAL A 285 -26.66 -16.01 -9.86
CA VAL A 285 -27.90 -15.80 -9.07
C VAL A 285 -28.98 -16.76 -9.54
N THR A 286 -29.59 -17.47 -8.61
CA THR A 286 -30.76 -18.34 -8.84
C THR A 286 -31.86 -17.95 -7.85
N THR A 287 -33.05 -17.67 -8.37
CA THR A 287 -34.21 -17.35 -7.54
C THR A 287 -35.27 -18.42 -7.69
N THR A 288 -35.61 -19.11 -6.60
CA THR A 288 -36.66 -20.13 -6.55
C THR A 288 -37.87 -19.56 -5.82
N THR A 289 -39.00 -19.48 -6.50
CA THR A 289 -40.27 -19.07 -5.91
C THR A 289 -41.19 -20.27 -5.78
N THR A 290 -41.62 -20.58 -4.57
CA THR A 290 -42.60 -21.63 -4.27
C THR A 290 -43.89 -20.98 -3.79
N VAL A 291 -44.97 -21.16 -4.54
CA VAL A 291 -46.32 -20.72 -4.17
C VAL A 291 -47.09 -21.92 -3.64
N TYR A 292 -47.53 -21.84 -2.39
CA TYR A 292 -48.31 -22.85 -1.71
C TYR A 292 -49.80 -22.49 -1.79
N SER A 293 -50.60 -23.45 -2.22
CA SER A 293 -52.05 -23.37 -2.28
C SER A 293 -52.66 -23.97 -1.02
N PHE A 294 -53.75 -23.39 -0.54
CA PHE A 294 -54.45 -23.82 0.67
C PHE A 294 -55.95 -24.02 0.39
N ASP A 295 -56.57 -24.98 1.06
CA ASP A 295 -58.03 -25.15 1.05
C ASP A 295 -58.74 -24.11 1.93
N GLY A 296 -60.08 -24.14 1.92
CA GLY A 296 -60.92 -23.26 2.74
C GLY A 296 -60.78 -23.47 4.27
N ASN A 297 -60.09 -24.51 4.70
CA ASN A 297 -59.80 -24.82 6.10
C ASN A 297 -58.35 -24.46 6.50
N GLY A 298 -57.55 -23.93 5.58
CA GLY A 298 -56.16 -23.55 5.80
C GLY A 298 -55.17 -24.70 5.73
N ASN A 299 -55.55 -25.86 5.20
CA ASN A 299 -54.63 -26.95 4.91
C ASN A 299 -53.97 -26.73 3.55
N GLN A 300 -52.66 -26.97 3.46
CA GLN A 300 -51.94 -26.90 2.20
C GLN A 300 -52.44 -27.99 1.25
N THR A 301 -52.89 -27.60 0.06
CA THR A 301 -53.43 -28.50 -0.98
C THR A 301 -52.44 -28.81 -2.09
N GLY A 302 -51.38 -28.02 -2.20
CA GLY A 302 -50.35 -28.21 -3.19
C GLY A 302 -49.33 -27.07 -3.19
N SER A 303 -48.33 -27.20 -4.06
CA SER A 303 -47.35 -26.15 -4.30
C SER A 303 -46.94 -26.14 -5.76
N THR A 304 -46.66 -24.95 -6.27
CA THR A 304 -46.00 -24.76 -7.56
C THR A 304 -44.67 -24.07 -7.34
N THR A 305 -43.62 -24.56 -7.99
CA THR A 305 -42.27 -24.02 -7.87
C THR A 305 -41.81 -23.53 -9.22
N SER A 306 -41.31 -22.30 -9.29
CA SER A 306 -40.66 -21.73 -10.47
C SER A 306 -39.26 -21.27 -10.11
N THR A 307 -38.30 -21.52 -11.00
CA THR A 307 -36.91 -21.11 -10.83
C THR A 307 -36.52 -20.14 -11.95
N ASP A 308 -35.88 -19.03 -11.58
CA ASP A 308 -35.29 -18.06 -12.50
C ASP A 308 -33.75 -18.04 -12.33
N GLY A 309 -33.03 -18.10 -13.44
CA GLY A 309 -31.58 -18.31 -13.50
C GLY A 309 -31.15 -19.78 -13.71
N PRO A 310 -29.85 -20.12 -13.58
CA PRO A 310 -28.77 -19.27 -13.09
C PRO A 310 -28.42 -18.11 -14.04
N HIS A 311 -28.52 -16.88 -13.54
CA HIS A 311 -28.01 -15.70 -14.23
C HIS A 311 -26.54 -15.52 -13.85
N LYS A 312 -25.65 -15.66 -14.83
CA LYS A 312 -24.21 -15.51 -14.64
C LYS A 312 -23.78 -14.08 -14.97
N THR A 313 -23.03 -13.45 -14.08
CA THR A 313 -22.36 -12.17 -14.30
C THR A 313 -20.89 -12.34 -14.00
N MET A 314 -20.02 -11.94 -14.94
CA MET A 314 -18.60 -11.80 -14.69
C MET A 314 -18.37 -10.44 -14.04
N LEU A 315 -17.73 -10.43 -12.88
CA LEU A 315 -17.35 -9.24 -12.15
C LEU A 315 -15.81 -9.14 -12.13
N PRO A 316 -15.26 -7.94 -11.97
CA PRO A 316 -13.85 -7.78 -11.60
C PRO A 316 -13.53 -8.67 -10.39
N ARG A 317 -12.33 -9.23 -10.35
CA ARG A 317 -11.92 -10.14 -9.27
C ARG A 317 -12.08 -9.44 -7.92
N GLN A 318 -12.74 -10.11 -6.96
CA GLN A 318 -12.63 -9.66 -5.57
C GLN A 318 -11.19 -9.90 -5.12
N THR A 319 -10.49 -8.82 -4.79
CA THR A 319 -9.12 -8.92 -4.30
C THR A 319 -9.20 -9.23 -2.82
N VAL A 320 -8.59 -10.31 -2.37
CA VAL A 320 -8.55 -10.66 -0.96
C VAL A 320 -7.09 -10.74 -0.56
N VAL A 321 -6.73 -10.00 0.46
CA VAL A 321 -5.41 -10.09 1.09
C VAL A 321 -5.61 -10.56 2.52
N GLU A 322 -4.86 -11.58 2.92
CA GLU A 322 -4.94 -12.15 4.25
C GLU A 322 -3.54 -12.29 4.87
N TYR A 323 -3.34 -11.66 6.03
CA TYR A 323 -2.12 -11.79 6.84
C TYR A 323 -2.45 -12.59 8.11
N LYS A 324 -1.88 -13.79 8.23
CA LYS A 324 -2.14 -14.70 9.36
C LYS A 324 -1.19 -14.44 10.53
N ASP A 325 -1.73 -14.31 11.74
CA ASP A 325 -0.94 -13.92 12.92
C ASP A 325 0.24 -14.86 13.19
N PHE A 326 0.13 -16.18 12.93
CA PHE A 326 1.24 -17.11 13.15
C PHE A 326 2.47 -16.84 12.25
N ASN A 327 2.30 -16.09 11.16
CA ASN A 327 3.35 -15.72 10.21
C ASN A 327 3.97 -14.34 10.51
N VAL A 328 3.79 -13.83 11.73
CA VAL A 328 4.22 -12.49 12.15
C VAL A 328 5.68 -12.17 11.83
N SER A 329 6.57 -13.17 11.79
CA SER A 329 7.98 -12.98 11.41
C SER A 329 8.16 -12.35 10.04
N ASN A 330 7.18 -12.50 9.15
CA ASN A 330 7.19 -11.97 7.78
C ASN A 330 6.28 -10.74 7.62
N HIS A 331 5.70 -10.22 8.70
CA HIS A 331 4.68 -9.17 8.66
C HIS A 331 5.15 -7.85 9.27
N ARG A 332 6.43 -7.48 9.08
CA ARG A 332 6.87 -6.11 9.35
C ARG A 332 6.14 -5.17 8.41
N ALA A 333 5.70 -4.01 8.91
CA ALA A 333 4.96 -3.06 8.10
C ALA A 333 5.79 -2.57 6.91
N ALA A 334 7.08 -2.28 7.13
CA ALA A 334 7.99 -1.91 6.05
C ALA A 334 8.10 -3.01 4.97
N ASP A 335 8.28 -4.27 5.36
CA ASP A 335 8.38 -5.38 4.40
C ASP A 335 7.08 -5.56 3.60
N ILE A 336 5.92 -5.43 4.25
CA ILE A 336 4.63 -5.48 3.57
C ILE A 336 4.51 -4.32 2.55
N LEU A 337 4.88 -3.10 2.92
CA LEU A 337 4.86 -1.95 2.02
C LEU A 337 5.81 -2.12 0.83
N LYS A 338 7.03 -2.63 1.08
CA LYS A 338 7.98 -2.99 0.03
C LYS A 338 7.42 -4.06 -0.90
N ASN A 339 6.79 -5.10 -0.35
CA ASN A 339 6.14 -6.15 -1.15
C ASN A 339 5.00 -5.60 -2.02
N ILE A 340 4.21 -4.65 -1.51
CA ILE A 340 3.16 -3.98 -2.29
C ILE A 340 3.80 -3.19 -3.45
N ALA A 341 4.83 -2.39 -3.18
CA ALA A 341 5.45 -1.56 -4.20
C ALA A 341 6.25 -2.37 -5.25
N ASN A 342 6.83 -3.49 -4.83
CA ASN A 342 7.61 -4.42 -5.65
C ASN A 342 6.76 -5.47 -6.38
N ALA A 343 5.45 -5.48 -6.14
CA ALA A 343 4.53 -6.30 -6.91
C ALA A 343 4.52 -5.86 -8.38
N ASP A 344 4.14 -6.76 -9.30
CA ASP A 344 3.95 -6.39 -10.70
C ASP A 344 2.84 -5.33 -10.80
N GLY A 345 3.15 -4.15 -11.33
CA GLY A 345 2.29 -2.97 -11.32
C GLY A 345 2.26 -2.18 -10.00
N GLY A 346 3.01 -2.57 -8.96
CA GLY A 346 2.98 -1.95 -7.64
C GLY A 346 3.23 -0.44 -7.67
N PRO A 347 2.57 0.36 -6.80
CA PRO A 347 2.67 1.81 -6.85
C PRO A 347 3.99 2.31 -6.24
N ASP A 348 4.47 3.45 -6.71
CA ASP A 348 5.46 4.24 -6.01
C ASP A 348 4.84 4.79 -4.72
N MET A 349 5.63 4.86 -3.64
CA MET A 349 5.17 5.35 -2.35
C MET A 349 6.20 6.29 -1.71
N GLN A 350 5.73 7.27 -0.94
CA GLN A 350 6.60 8.20 -0.22
C GLN A 350 5.91 8.76 1.03
N PHE A 351 6.71 9.09 2.05
CA PHE A 351 6.26 9.84 3.23
C PHE A 351 6.81 11.27 3.15
N ARG A 352 5.98 12.24 2.78
CA ARG A 352 6.42 13.65 2.69
C ARG A 352 6.15 14.37 4.02
N PRO A 353 7.18 14.90 4.70
CA PRO A 353 6.97 15.68 5.91
C PRO A 353 6.34 17.03 5.57
N TYR A 354 5.51 17.54 6.46
CA TYR A 354 4.94 18.88 6.36
C TYR A 354 4.59 19.44 7.74
N LEU A 355 4.52 20.76 7.86
CA LEU A 355 4.04 21.43 9.07
C LEU A 355 2.51 21.50 9.02
N SER A 356 1.87 20.83 9.97
CA SER A 356 0.40 20.86 10.08
C SER A 356 -0.11 22.11 10.79
N ASP A 357 0.72 22.67 11.64
CA ASP A 357 0.62 23.99 12.25
C ASP A 357 2.04 24.46 12.60
N SER A 358 2.17 25.59 13.30
CA SER A 358 3.47 26.16 13.68
C SER A 358 4.22 25.37 14.77
N GLN A 359 3.70 24.25 15.24
CA GLN A 359 4.23 23.46 16.37
C GLN A 359 4.26 21.96 16.10
N HIS A 360 3.73 21.46 14.98
CA HIS A 360 3.65 20.03 14.70
C HIS A 360 4.07 19.67 13.28
N VAL A 361 5.05 18.76 13.18
CA VAL A 361 5.38 18.05 11.94
C VAL A 361 4.49 16.81 11.81
N ARG A 362 3.99 16.59 10.60
CA ARG A 362 3.23 15.39 10.19
C ARG A 362 3.81 14.84 8.90
N PHE A 363 3.42 13.62 8.56
CA PHE A 363 3.81 12.96 7.33
C PHE A 363 2.58 12.68 6.49
N ARG A 364 2.62 13.07 5.22
CA ARG A 364 1.62 12.64 4.25
C ARG A 364 2.11 11.38 3.57
N PHE A 365 1.39 10.27 3.71
CA PHE A 365 1.61 9.10 2.89
C PHE A 365 1.04 9.34 1.49
N LEU A 366 1.92 9.34 0.49
CA LEU A 366 1.58 9.48 -0.92
C LEU A 366 1.90 8.19 -1.64
N ALA A 367 1.01 7.78 -2.53
CA ALA A 367 1.21 6.60 -3.34
C ALA A 367 0.47 6.72 -4.67
N GLY A 368 1.03 6.10 -5.71
CA GLY A 368 0.36 5.88 -6.98
C GLY A 368 -0.92 5.07 -6.82
N SER A 369 -1.83 5.21 -7.78
CA SER A 369 -3.08 4.48 -7.85
C SER A 369 -2.94 3.19 -8.65
N ASP A 370 -3.96 2.33 -8.59
CA ASP A 370 -4.07 1.13 -9.43
C ASP A 370 -4.08 1.46 -10.94
N GLY A 371 -4.52 2.66 -11.34
CA GLY A 371 -4.57 3.09 -12.75
C GLY A 371 -3.35 3.88 -13.21
N ASP A 372 -2.57 4.41 -12.28
CA ASP A 372 -1.32 5.14 -12.52
C ASP A 372 -0.41 4.91 -11.32
N ILE A 373 0.58 4.04 -11.53
CA ILE A 373 1.46 3.52 -10.48
C ILE A 373 2.38 4.61 -9.91
N TYR A 374 2.48 5.75 -10.59
CA TYR A 374 3.41 6.81 -10.24
C TYR A 374 2.81 7.79 -9.23
N LEU A 375 3.68 8.47 -8.49
CA LEU A 375 3.24 9.57 -7.61
C LEU A 375 2.60 10.67 -8.45
N ASN A 376 1.41 11.14 -8.03
CA ASN A 376 0.74 12.23 -8.70
C ASN A 376 1.60 13.50 -8.68
N GLN A 377 1.67 14.17 -9.83
CA GLN A 377 2.45 15.39 -10.03
C GLN A 377 1.54 16.51 -10.55
N ASP A 378 1.49 17.62 -9.83
CA ASP A 378 0.61 18.75 -10.20
C ASP A 378 1.25 19.70 -11.22
N LYS A 379 2.59 19.71 -11.32
CA LYS A 379 3.36 20.60 -12.19
C LYS A 379 4.59 19.90 -12.72
N ARG A 380 4.95 20.16 -13.98
CA ARG A 380 6.19 19.67 -14.59
C ARG A 380 7.24 20.77 -14.62
N LEU A 381 8.42 20.49 -14.06
CA LEU A 381 9.53 21.45 -14.03
C LEU A 381 10.49 21.20 -15.19
N SER A 382 11.18 22.26 -15.61
CA SER A 382 12.21 22.19 -16.63
C SER A 382 13.55 22.61 -16.07
N LEU A 383 14.59 21.88 -16.47
CA LEU A 383 15.99 22.18 -16.19
C LEU A 383 16.72 22.40 -17.51
N SER A 384 17.70 23.30 -17.54
CA SER A 384 18.50 23.56 -18.73
C SER A 384 19.98 23.37 -18.47
N CYS A 385 20.69 22.86 -19.46
CA CYS A 385 22.14 22.71 -19.46
C CYS A 385 22.69 23.13 -20.83
N SER A 386 23.67 24.04 -20.84
CA SER A 386 24.39 24.44 -22.04
C SER A 386 25.82 24.88 -21.72
N PRO A 387 26.74 24.96 -22.71
CA PRO A 387 28.06 25.55 -22.55
C PRO A 387 28.06 26.99 -22.03
N TYR A 388 26.94 27.71 -22.16
CA TYR A 388 26.77 29.09 -21.73
C TYR A 388 26.11 29.23 -20.35
N GLY A 389 25.82 28.11 -19.68
CA GLY A 389 25.11 28.05 -18.41
C GLY A 389 23.72 27.42 -18.52
N GLY A 390 23.04 27.32 -17.39
CA GLY A 390 21.74 26.69 -17.26
C GLY A 390 21.40 26.49 -15.79
N THR A 391 20.22 25.96 -15.50
CA THR A 391 19.81 25.64 -14.12
C THR A 391 20.33 24.29 -13.62
N LEU A 392 20.87 23.46 -14.53
CA LEU A 392 21.51 22.18 -14.22
C LEU A 392 23.00 22.24 -14.55
N GLU A 393 23.80 22.18 -13.51
CA GLU A 393 25.26 22.23 -13.53
C GLU A 393 25.86 20.83 -13.40
N ASN A 394 27.18 20.72 -13.66
CA ASN A 394 27.97 19.51 -13.40
C ASN A 394 27.34 18.22 -13.94
N ILE A 395 26.70 18.31 -15.11
CA ILE A 395 25.97 17.21 -15.73
C ILE A 395 26.92 16.02 -15.99
N LYS A 396 26.44 14.82 -15.63
CA LYS A 396 27.08 13.53 -15.89
C LYS A 396 26.07 12.62 -16.58
N ILE A 397 26.52 11.93 -17.62
CA ILE A 397 25.74 10.93 -18.33
C ILE A 397 26.47 9.61 -18.19
N ASP A 398 25.96 8.75 -17.32
CA ASP A 398 26.42 7.38 -17.20
C ASP A 398 25.74 6.54 -18.28
N ARG A 399 26.47 5.61 -18.90
CA ARG A 399 25.94 4.73 -19.95
C ARG A 399 26.12 3.27 -19.56
N ALA A 400 25.04 2.51 -19.69
CA ALA A 400 25.04 1.08 -19.43
C ALA A 400 24.89 0.31 -20.75
N ALA A 401 25.74 -0.71 -20.90
CA ALA A 401 25.60 -1.65 -21.99
C ALA A 401 24.33 -2.51 -21.77
N PRO A 402 23.67 -2.95 -22.86
CA PRO A 402 22.46 -3.77 -22.80
C PRO A 402 22.73 -5.18 -22.27
N TYR A 403 21.66 -5.86 -21.89
CA TYR A 403 21.60 -7.31 -21.70
C TYR A 403 20.66 -7.93 -22.75
N MET A 404 21.15 -8.89 -23.53
CA MET A 404 20.38 -9.52 -24.61
C MET A 404 19.77 -10.85 -24.20
N ARG A 405 20.16 -11.36 -23.04
CA ARG A 405 19.63 -12.62 -22.50
C ARG A 405 19.54 -12.56 -20.99
N VAL A 406 18.42 -13.06 -20.48
CA VAL A 406 18.14 -13.19 -19.05
C VAL A 406 17.85 -14.65 -18.75
N TYR A 407 18.54 -15.21 -17.77
CA TYR A 407 18.21 -16.50 -17.17
C TYR A 407 17.50 -16.28 -15.83
N ALA A 408 16.25 -16.72 -15.72
CA ALA A 408 15.46 -16.57 -14.51
C ALA A 408 15.34 -17.91 -13.77
N THR A 409 15.51 -17.89 -12.44
CA THR A 409 15.26 -19.03 -11.56
C THR A 409 14.09 -18.74 -10.62
N GLY A 410 13.14 -19.67 -10.54
CA GLY A 410 11.89 -19.53 -9.79
C GLY A 410 11.81 -20.44 -8.56
N ALA A 411 10.58 -20.76 -8.14
CA ALA A 411 10.35 -21.72 -7.06
C ALA A 411 10.89 -23.13 -7.40
N GLY A 412 11.27 -23.87 -6.35
CA GLY A 412 11.80 -25.23 -6.42
C GLY A 412 13.15 -25.37 -5.72
N SER A 413 13.63 -26.60 -5.58
CA SER A 413 14.92 -26.90 -4.96
C SER A 413 15.77 -27.78 -5.87
N ASP A 414 17.09 -27.57 -5.85
CA ASP A 414 18.08 -28.33 -6.61
C ASP A 414 17.69 -28.48 -8.10
N LEU A 415 17.62 -29.71 -8.60
CA LEU A 415 17.27 -30.05 -9.98
C LEU A 415 15.79 -29.77 -10.33
N GLY A 416 14.94 -29.52 -9.33
CA GLY A 416 13.53 -29.18 -9.50
C GLY A 416 13.26 -27.68 -9.58
N THR A 417 14.30 -26.84 -9.57
CA THR A 417 14.17 -25.38 -9.68
C THR A 417 13.58 -25.01 -11.04
N MET A 418 12.49 -24.23 -11.02
CA MET A 418 11.89 -23.72 -12.25
C MET A 418 12.84 -22.72 -12.92
N CYS A 419 13.04 -22.84 -14.23
CA CYS A 419 13.92 -21.96 -14.99
C CYS A 419 13.18 -21.36 -16.19
N CYS A 420 13.49 -20.11 -16.53
CA CYS A 420 13.06 -19.45 -17.75
C CYS A 420 14.24 -18.74 -18.42
N GLN A 421 14.20 -18.64 -19.76
CA GLN A 421 15.12 -17.83 -20.53
C GLN A 421 14.31 -16.85 -21.38
N SER A 422 14.69 -15.58 -21.33
CA SER A 422 14.22 -14.55 -22.25
C SER A 422 15.39 -13.99 -23.05
N GLU A 423 15.22 -13.76 -24.36
CA GLU A 423 16.28 -13.20 -25.21
C GLU A 423 15.80 -12.25 -26.32
N ASP A 424 16.63 -11.24 -26.60
CA ASP A 424 16.53 -10.34 -27.74
C ASP A 424 17.92 -10.17 -28.36
N LEU A 425 18.19 -10.95 -29.41
CA LEU A 425 19.48 -10.97 -30.09
C LEU A 425 19.59 -9.94 -31.23
N THR A 426 18.66 -8.98 -31.32
CA THR A 426 18.67 -7.98 -32.41
C THR A 426 19.99 -7.21 -32.47
N LEU A 427 20.50 -6.76 -31.32
CA LEU A 427 21.77 -6.02 -31.21
C LEU A 427 23.01 -6.86 -31.57
N VAL A 428 22.98 -8.17 -31.29
CA VAL A 428 24.08 -9.10 -31.60
C VAL A 428 24.13 -9.42 -33.10
N LYS A 429 22.99 -9.30 -33.81
CA LYS A 429 22.86 -9.63 -35.24
C LYS A 429 23.05 -8.43 -36.17
N ARG A 430 23.36 -7.24 -35.63
CA ARG A 430 23.63 -6.03 -36.44
C ARG A 430 24.95 -6.17 -37.22
N GLN A 431 25.12 -5.32 -38.24
CA GLN A 431 26.35 -5.27 -39.02
C GLN A 431 27.57 -4.88 -38.16
N ASP A 432 27.35 -3.95 -37.22
CA ASP A 432 28.26 -3.64 -36.12
C ASP A 432 27.64 -4.18 -34.83
N PRO A 433 28.00 -5.42 -34.41
CA PRO A 433 27.28 -6.13 -33.38
C PRO A 433 27.76 -5.75 -31.97
N TYR A 434 26.82 -5.66 -31.04
CA TYR A 434 27.17 -5.67 -29.63
C TYR A 434 27.64 -7.07 -29.20
N PRO A 435 28.57 -7.19 -28.25
CA PRO A 435 28.87 -8.46 -27.62
C PRO A 435 27.63 -8.98 -26.88
N LEU A 436 27.41 -10.29 -26.93
CA LEU A 436 26.36 -10.93 -26.14
C LEU A 436 26.65 -10.71 -24.66
N ARG A 437 25.77 -9.99 -23.98
CA ARG A 437 25.77 -9.84 -22.53
C ARG A 437 24.55 -10.53 -21.94
N GLU A 438 24.81 -11.27 -20.87
CA GLU A 438 23.82 -12.13 -20.21
C GLU A 438 23.72 -11.71 -18.74
N THR A 439 22.53 -11.85 -18.18
CA THR A 439 22.27 -11.62 -16.75
C THR A 439 21.35 -12.69 -16.19
N THR A 440 21.21 -12.71 -14.88
CA THR A 440 20.31 -13.61 -14.17
C THR A 440 19.33 -12.83 -13.31
N THR A 441 18.14 -13.39 -13.10
CA THR A 441 17.17 -12.91 -12.11
C THR A 441 16.61 -14.09 -11.32
N SER A 442 16.15 -13.85 -10.11
CA SER A 442 15.57 -14.90 -9.26
C SER A 442 14.27 -14.41 -8.64
N ASP A 443 13.22 -15.22 -8.74
CA ASP A 443 11.95 -14.98 -8.04
C ASP A 443 11.51 -16.29 -7.37
N THR A 444 11.99 -16.52 -6.15
CA THR A 444 11.69 -17.75 -5.38
C THR A 444 10.20 -17.90 -5.06
N ASP A 445 9.43 -16.81 -5.15
CA ASP A 445 7.99 -16.79 -4.93
C ASP A 445 7.20 -17.01 -6.23
N ALA A 446 7.86 -17.03 -7.40
CA ALA A 446 7.25 -17.38 -8.66
C ALA A 446 6.91 -18.88 -8.69
N LYS A 447 5.71 -19.20 -8.20
CA LYS A 447 5.15 -20.56 -8.13
C LYS A 447 4.64 -21.08 -9.48
N THR A 448 4.61 -20.25 -10.54
CA THR A 448 4.21 -20.67 -11.90
C THR A 448 5.19 -20.18 -12.95
N TYR A 449 5.25 -20.90 -14.07
CA TYR A 449 6.13 -20.57 -15.19
C TYR A 449 5.81 -19.19 -15.78
N GLU A 450 4.52 -18.81 -15.84
CA GLU A 450 4.11 -17.52 -16.40
C GLU A 450 4.60 -16.35 -15.56
N LEU A 451 4.61 -16.48 -14.22
CA LEU A 451 5.16 -15.45 -13.33
C LEU A 451 6.67 -15.32 -13.51
N LEU A 452 7.38 -16.45 -13.61
CA LEU A 452 8.82 -16.47 -13.84
C LEU A 452 9.18 -15.91 -15.23
N ALA A 453 8.39 -16.23 -16.26
CA ALA A 453 8.56 -15.71 -17.61
C ALA A 453 8.30 -14.20 -17.67
N ALA A 454 7.23 -13.70 -17.03
CA ALA A 454 6.97 -12.27 -16.94
C ALA A 454 8.12 -11.52 -16.24
N ALA A 455 8.70 -12.09 -15.17
CA ALA A 455 9.88 -11.52 -14.52
C ALA A 455 11.12 -11.48 -15.43
N ALA A 456 11.37 -12.58 -16.17
CA ALA A 456 12.47 -12.65 -17.14
C ALA A 456 12.29 -11.64 -18.29
N ASP A 457 11.09 -11.56 -18.85
CA ASP A 457 10.74 -10.64 -19.94
C ASP A 457 10.77 -9.18 -19.47
N GLY A 458 10.33 -8.88 -18.24
CA GLY A 458 10.44 -7.55 -17.65
C GLY A 458 11.89 -7.10 -17.51
N MET A 459 12.74 -7.97 -16.96
CA MET A 459 14.19 -7.75 -16.84
C MET A 459 14.85 -7.52 -18.21
N LEU A 460 14.49 -8.33 -19.23
CA LEU A 460 15.01 -8.17 -20.57
C LEU A 460 14.53 -6.85 -21.20
N ASN A 461 13.23 -6.58 -21.16
CA ASN A 461 12.65 -5.39 -21.80
C ASN A 461 13.21 -4.08 -21.24
N ALA A 462 13.51 -4.05 -19.93
CA ALA A 462 14.13 -2.89 -19.30
C ALA A 462 15.59 -2.66 -19.72
N ASN A 463 16.33 -3.72 -20.09
CA ASN A 463 17.78 -3.65 -20.30
C ASN A 463 18.26 -4.03 -21.71
N ARG A 464 17.35 -4.40 -22.62
CA ARG A 464 17.72 -4.91 -23.95
C ARG A 464 18.29 -3.86 -24.90
N GLN A 465 18.16 -2.58 -24.57
CA GLN A 465 18.76 -1.46 -25.32
C GLN A 465 19.86 -0.81 -24.46
N PRO A 466 20.89 -0.19 -25.07
CA PRO A 466 21.81 0.65 -24.32
C PRO A 466 21.03 1.74 -23.59
N LEU A 467 21.38 1.96 -22.33
CA LEU A 467 20.72 2.93 -21.48
C LEU A 467 21.69 4.06 -21.14
N MET A 468 21.13 5.25 -20.94
CA MET A 468 21.82 6.37 -20.34
C MET A 468 21.11 6.79 -19.06
N GLN A 469 21.86 7.29 -18.09
CA GLN A 469 21.33 7.89 -16.88
C GLN A 469 21.97 9.26 -16.66
N LEU A 470 21.12 10.26 -16.46
CA LEU A 470 21.54 11.62 -16.25
C LEU A 470 21.58 11.95 -14.77
N SER A 471 22.65 12.61 -14.34
CA SER A 471 22.72 13.29 -13.05
C SER A 471 23.36 14.67 -13.20
N GLY A 472 23.14 15.54 -12.24
CA GLY A 472 23.77 16.86 -12.20
C GLY A 472 23.46 17.56 -10.89
N GLU A 473 23.83 18.82 -10.80
CA GLU A 473 23.67 19.64 -9.60
C GLU A 473 22.81 20.85 -9.90
N ILE A 474 21.90 21.18 -8.99
CA ILE A 474 21.14 22.44 -8.99
C ILE A 474 21.51 23.23 -7.74
N ASP A 475 21.45 24.55 -7.81
CA ASP A 475 21.49 25.40 -6.62
C ASP A 475 20.08 25.82 -6.24
N VAL A 476 19.58 25.35 -5.10
CA VAL A 476 18.22 25.67 -4.63
C VAL A 476 18.11 27.11 -4.11
N ASN A 477 19.23 27.85 -4.09
CA ASN A 477 19.28 29.28 -3.83
C ASN A 477 19.14 30.13 -5.10
N ASP A 478 19.23 29.54 -6.30
CA ASP A 478 19.15 30.30 -7.53
C ASP A 478 17.81 30.99 -7.67
N CYS A 479 17.84 32.25 -8.07
CA CYS A 479 16.68 33.11 -8.22
C CYS A 479 16.61 33.67 -9.64
N ASP A 480 15.39 33.93 -10.10
CA ASP A 480 15.17 34.72 -11.31
C ASP A 480 15.55 36.20 -11.10
N ALA A 481 15.42 37.01 -12.16
CA ALA A 481 15.73 38.43 -12.13
C ALA A 481 14.85 39.25 -11.15
N MET A 482 13.74 38.68 -10.68
CA MET A 482 12.83 39.29 -9.70
C MET A 482 13.13 38.82 -8.28
N GLY A 483 14.14 37.96 -8.08
CA GLY A 483 14.48 37.39 -6.79
C GLY A 483 13.59 36.23 -6.36
N LEU A 484 12.81 35.64 -7.27
CA LEU A 484 12.02 34.45 -7.00
C LEU A 484 12.89 33.19 -7.15
N PRO A 485 12.94 32.29 -6.15
CA PRO A 485 13.66 31.03 -6.27
C PRO A 485 13.18 30.21 -7.47
N LEU A 486 14.13 29.73 -8.27
CA LEU A 486 13.84 28.90 -9.45
C LEU A 486 13.39 27.49 -9.04
N HIS A 487 14.13 26.88 -8.12
CA HIS A 487 13.94 25.49 -7.69
C HIS A 487 14.05 25.34 -6.17
N PRO A 488 13.16 25.97 -5.38
CA PRO A 488 13.23 25.87 -3.93
C PRO A 488 12.95 24.42 -3.47
N LEU A 489 13.68 23.93 -2.47
CA LEU A 489 13.42 22.61 -1.87
C LEU A 489 11.99 22.50 -1.35
N GLY A 490 11.40 21.31 -1.50
CA GLY A 490 10.01 21.02 -1.18
C GLY A 490 9.02 21.42 -2.28
N SER A 491 9.47 22.16 -3.29
CA SER A 491 8.65 22.47 -4.48
C SER A 491 8.68 21.38 -5.55
N PHE A 492 9.58 20.42 -5.42
CA PHE A 492 9.67 19.21 -6.23
C PHE A 492 10.19 18.05 -5.37
N TRP A 493 9.89 16.84 -5.80
CA TRP A 493 10.21 15.61 -5.04
C TRP A 493 10.60 14.47 -5.99
N PRO A 494 11.40 13.51 -5.52
CA PRO A 494 11.57 12.24 -6.23
C PRO A 494 10.21 11.60 -6.58
N GLY A 495 10.15 11.00 -7.76
CA GLY A 495 8.95 10.46 -8.40
C GLY A 495 8.33 11.39 -9.43
N GLU A 496 8.70 12.68 -9.44
CA GLU A 496 8.15 13.68 -10.35
C GLU A 496 8.93 13.73 -11.68
N MET A 497 8.24 14.00 -12.79
CA MET A 497 8.82 14.16 -14.13
C MET A 497 9.40 15.56 -14.33
N PHE A 498 10.53 15.61 -15.02
CA PHE A 498 11.22 16.82 -15.44
C PHE A 498 11.37 16.84 -16.96
N ASP A 499 11.50 18.03 -17.53
CA ASP A 499 11.98 18.25 -18.89
C ASP A 499 13.41 18.79 -18.83
N ILE A 500 14.38 18.00 -19.29
CA ILE A 500 15.79 18.38 -19.24
C ILE A 500 16.23 18.82 -20.63
N ALA A 501 16.39 20.13 -20.81
CA ALA A 501 16.88 20.72 -22.05
C ALA A 501 18.42 20.69 -22.06
N ILE A 502 18.99 20.00 -23.04
CA ILE A 502 20.43 19.87 -23.23
C ILE A 502 20.80 20.46 -24.59
N ASP A 503 21.79 21.33 -24.59
CA ASP A 503 22.36 21.97 -25.78
C ASP A 503 23.88 21.91 -25.71
N GLY A 504 24.54 21.48 -26.78
CA GLY A 504 25.98 21.50 -26.95
C GLY A 504 26.74 20.47 -26.11
N PHE A 505 26.10 19.36 -25.70
CA PHE A 505 26.81 18.28 -25.00
C PHE A 505 27.67 17.46 -26.00
N PRO A 506 28.93 17.09 -25.68
CA PRO A 506 29.86 16.55 -26.68
C PRO A 506 29.42 15.26 -27.39
N ASP A 507 28.71 14.37 -26.70
CA ASP A 507 28.36 13.02 -27.19
C ASP A 507 26.87 12.67 -26.95
N LEU A 508 26.03 13.67 -26.71
CA LEU A 508 24.58 13.52 -26.60
C LEU A 508 23.91 14.54 -27.54
N PRO A 509 22.94 14.13 -28.37
CA PRO A 509 22.21 15.06 -29.24
C PRO A 509 21.52 16.17 -28.45
N ASP A 510 21.41 17.35 -29.05
CA ASP A 510 20.63 18.44 -28.47
C ASP A 510 19.15 18.07 -28.43
N GLY A 511 18.46 18.43 -27.35
CA GLY A 511 17.04 18.11 -27.21
C GLY A 511 16.49 18.31 -25.81
N VAL A 512 15.20 17.98 -25.67
CA VAL A 512 14.50 17.95 -24.39
C VAL A 512 14.23 16.51 -24.01
N TYR A 513 14.77 16.10 -22.88
CA TYR A 513 14.70 14.75 -22.37
C TYR A 513 13.67 14.69 -21.23
N PRO A 514 12.53 14.01 -21.44
CA PRO A 514 11.55 13.79 -20.39
C PRO A 514 12.06 12.69 -19.46
N MET A 515 12.42 13.03 -18.23
CA MET A 515 13.02 12.08 -17.29
C MET A 515 12.39 12.21 -15.90
N ARG A 516 12.30 11.11 -15.18
CA ARG A 516 11.79 11.07 -13.80
C ARG A 516 12.92 11.32 -12.82
N LEU A 517 12.68 12.19 -11.85
CA LEU A 517 13.62 12.41 -10.75
C LEU A 517 13.56 11.21 -9.80
N MET A 518 14.66 10.49 -9.65
CA MET A 518 14.72 9.26 -8.84
C MET A 518 15.28 9.50 -7.45
N GLN A 519 16.25 10.40 -7.37
CA GLN A 519 16.94 10.72 -6.14
C GLN A 519 17.32 12.20 -6.12
N ILE A 520 17.23 12.78 -4.92
CA ILE A 520 17.90 14.03 -4.58
C ILE A 520 18.82 13.81 -3.40
N SER A 521 19.97 14.46 -3.40
CA SER A 521 20.93 14.41 -2.31
C SER A 521 21.73 15.70 -2.20
N GLY A 522 22.31 15.93 -1.03
CA GLY A 522 23.11 17.12 -0.79
C GLY A 522 23.73 17.12 0.59
N ASP A 523 24.17 18.30 1.00
CA ASP A 523 24.75 18.56 2.32
C ASP A 523 24.07 19.78 2.97
N GLN A 524 24.72 20.39 3.96
CA GLN A 524 24.25 21.61 4.63
C GLN A 524 24.28 22.86 3.73
N THR A 525 24.76 22.77 2.49
CA THR A 525 24.72 23.87 1.51
C THR A 525 23.40 23.86 0.73
N GLY A 526 23.27 24.75 -0.27
CA GLY A 526 22.14 24.74 -1.21
C GLY A 526 22.42 23.99 -2.51
N LYS A 527 23.59 23.34 -2.65
CA LYS A 527 23.87 22.50 -3.82
C LYS A 527 23.20 21.14 -3.63
N VAL A 528 22.38 20.77 -4.60
CA VAL A 528 21.59 19.53 -4.58
C VAL A 528 21.91 18.72 -5.82
N THR A 529 22.40 17.51 -5.61
CA THR A 529 22.54 16.53 -6.69
C THR A 529 21.16 15.96 -7.02
N VAL A 530 20.82 15.99 -8.29
CA VAL A 530 19.61 15.38 -8.86
C VAL A 530 20.03 14.20 -9.74
N LYS A 531 19.38 13.06 -9.56
CA LYS A 531 19.63 11.86 -10.35
C LYS A 531 18.33 11.35 -10.94
N PHE A 532 18.33 11.16 -12.25
CA PHE A 532 17.14 10.81 -13.02
C PHE A 532 17.09 9.31 -13.35
N ASP A 533 15.98 8.85 -13.89
CA ASP A 533 15.79 7.46 -14.29
C ASP A 533 16.69 7.08 -15.48
N PRO A 534 17.12 5.82 -15.57
CA PRO A 534 17.72 5.30 -16.79
C PRO A 534 16.70 5.33 -17.94
N VAL A 535 17.11 5.89 -19.07
CA VAL A 535 16.32 5.92 -20.32
C VAL A 535 17.13 5.30 -21.45
N ALA A 536 16.47 4.94 -22.55
CA ALA A 536 17.17 4.47 -23.74
C ALA A 536 18.16 5.54 -24.22
N ASP A 537 19.40 5.14 -24.50
CA ASP A 537 20.41 6.04 -25.05
C ASP A 537 20.04 6.38 -26.51
N PRO A 538 19.81 7.65 -26.86
CA PRO A 538 19.43 8.04 -28.22
C PRO A 538 20.56 7.86 -29.25
N THR A 539 21.78 7.56 -28.81
CA THR A 539 22.96 7.39 -29.67
C THR A 539 23.22 5.93 -30.11
N ALA A 540 22.40 4.98 -29.63
CA ALA A 540 22.58 3.52 -29.75
C ALA A 540 21.97 2.83 -31.00
#